data_AF-A0A6P8YRM1-F1
#
_entry.id   AF-A0A6P8YRM1-F1
#
_cell.length_a   1.000
_cell.length_b   1.000
_cell.length_c   1.000
_cell.angle_alpha   90.00
_cell.angle_beta   90.00
_cell.angle_gamma   90.00
#
_symmetry.space_group_name_H-M   'P 1'
#
loop_
_entity.id
_entity.type
_entity.pdbx_description
1 polymer ?
#
loop_
_entity_poly.entity_id
_entity_poly.type
_entity_poly.pdbx_seq_one_letter_code
_entity_poly.pdbx_strand_id
1 'polypeptide(L)'
;MGVKAARKRKLAEQEESSDSDESVELPPPTRSSDDPIPRKSKWINKQRVLVFAARGISFRDRHLMKDLRNFMPHSRDENKFDKKEKLFAVNEVCEMKNCNKAVLLEGRLKRDLYMWLANVPSGPSAKFLVENIYTTAEMKLTGNCLRHSRPLLSFNPTFDTEPHYKILKEILIQIFGVPNGHPKSQPFIDHVLTFSIFDDRIWFRNYQILSEDGALAEIGPRFVLNPIKIFAGSFGGATLWENPNYVSPGAHRKLLNSAAASKYMSRVTQKTHNEVDRPEKTYALNELDDIFAGDAFETAQEIVEKQSKEENEALDKESRQPPKKKAKKVKKPKIDKEISVSAVSNGKSPNGKSPKGKSPKVTGKQGKKIKNHKVAAIKLKKAKAKAKAAQA
;
A
#
# COMPACT_ATOMS: atom_id res chain seq x y z
N MET A 1 11.21 -38.93 92.39
CA MET A 1 10.34 -40.05 91.94
C MET A 1 8.95 -39.81 92.49
N GLY A 2 7.90 -39.95 91.67
CA GLY A 2 6.51 -39.87 92.15
C GLY A 2 5.59 -39.07 91.24
N VAL A 3 5.07 -39.76 90.23
CA VAL A 3 4.01 -39.45 89.27
C VAL A 3 3.01 -38.36 89.72
N LYS A 4 2.88 -37.27 88.95
CA LYS A 4 1.77 -36.30 89.07
C LYS A 4 0.64 -36.69 88.14
N ALA A 5 -0.48 -37.11 88.74
CA ALA A 5 -1.79 -37.15 88.11
C ALA A 5 -2.38 -35.73 88.04
N ALA A 6 -3.00 -35.38 86.90
CA ALA A 6 -3.90 -34.24 86.80
C ALA A 6 -5.07 -34.60 85.88
N ARG A 7 -6.29 -34.42 86.38
CA ARG A 7 -7.56 -34.64 85.67
C ARG A 7 -8.39 -33.34 85.75
N LYS A 8 -9.17 -33.08 84.68
CA LYS A 8 -10.17 -31.99 84.45
C LYS A 8 -9.59 -30.68 83.86
N ARG A 9 -10.17 -30.03 82.82
CA ARG A 9 -11.58 -29.93 82.36
C ARG A 9 -11.66 -29.34 80.91
N LYS A 10 -12.66 -29.79 80.13
CA LYS A 10 -13.47 -29.16 79.04
C LYS A 10 -12.94 -27.99 78.18
N LEU A 11 -12.92 -28.21 76.86
CA LEU A 11 -13.26 -27.27 75.77
C LEU A 11 -14.12 -28.08 74.77
N ALA A 12 -15.44 -27.92 74.74
CA ALA A 12 -16.20 -27.06 73.81
C ALA A 12 -16.07 -27.52 72.35
N GLU A 13 -17.14 -28.17 71.86
CA GLU A 13 -17.37 -28.62 70.49
C GLU A 13 -17.12 -27.49 69.48
N GLN A 14 -16.33 -27.79 68.45
CA GLN A 14 -16.42 -27.14 67.15
C GLN A 14 -16.74 -28.22 66.13
N GLU A 15 -17.81 -27.95 65.40
CA GLU A 15 -18.37 -28.76 64.33
C GLU A 15 -17.31 -29.01 63.25
N GLU A 16 -16.93 -30.27 63.04
CA GLU A 16 -16.19 -30.67 61.84
C GLU A 16 -17.13 -30.62 60.65
N SER A 17 -16.90 -29.61 59.81
CA SER A 17 -17.39 -29.54 58.44
C SER A 17 -16.90 -30.76 57.66
N SER A 18 -17.83 -31.37 56.93
CA SER A 18 -17.63 -32.46 55.96
C SER A 18 -16.49 -32.21 54.98
N ASP A 19 -15.34 -32.86 55.19
CA ASP A 19 -14.39 -33.17 54.13
C ASP A 19 -14.83 -34.49 53.49
N SER A 20 -15.58 -34.38 52.39
CA SER A 20 -15.77 -35.49 51.47
C SER A 20 -14.47 -35.66 50.69
N ASP A 21 -13.70 -36.70 51.03
CA ASP A 21 -12.60 -37.21 50.22
C ASP A 21 -13.08 -37.39 48.76
N GLU A 22 -12.74 -36.44 47.88
CA GLU A 22 -12.76 -36.68 46.44
C GLU A 22 -11.64 -37.68 46.15
N SER A 23 -11.97 -38.96 46.21
CA SER A 23 -11.16 -40.02 45.64
C SER A 23 -10.96 -39.74 44.15
N VAL A 24 -9.79 -39.19 43.80
CA VAL A 24 -9.35 -39.06 42.42
C VAL A 24 -9.13 -40.48 41.89
N GLU A 25 -10.15 -41.04 41.25
CA GLU A 25 -10.02 -42.29 40.48
C GLU A 25 -9.06 -42.03 39.32
N LEU A 26 -7.81 -42.48 39.48
CA LEU A 26 -6.85 -42.51 38.38
C LEU A 26 -7.38 -43.48 37.31
N PRO A 27 -7.41 -43.08 36.03
CA PRO A 27 -7.87 -43.96 34.98
C PRO A 27 -6.98 -45.21 34.89
N PRO A 28 -7.54 -46.38 34.52
CA PRO A 28 -6.78 -47.61 34.41
C PRO A 28 -5.65 -47.49 33.37
N PRO A 29 -4.51 -48.17 33.60
CA PRO A 29 -3.29 -48.02 32.80
C PRO A 29 -3.37 -48.59 31.37
N THR A 30 -4.36 -49.43 31.09
CA THR A 30 -4.63 -49.93 29.73
C THR A 30 -6.10 -49.76 29.42
N ARG A 31 -6.38 -48.89 28.45
CA ARG A 31 -7.71 -48.61 27.95
C ARG A 31 -7.95 -49.44 26.70
N SER A 32 -8.92 -50.34 26.73
CA SER A 32 -9.42 -51.05 25.55
C SER A 32 -10.02 -50.02 24.58
N SER A 33 -9.60 -50.05 23.32
CA SER A 33 -9.96 -49.06 22.29
C SER A 33 -11.44 -49.09 21.86
N ASP A 34 -12.22 -50.06 22.31
CA ASP A 34 -13.61 -50.30 21.88
C ASP A 34 -14.70 -49.70 22.80
N ASP A 35 -14.33 -49.13 23.96
CA ASP A 35 -15.33 -48.47 24.81
C ASP A 35 -15.74 -47.11 24.22
N PRO A 36 -17.03 -46.90 23.88
CA PRO A 36 -17.46 -45.62 23.32
C PRO A 36 -17.20 -44.51 24.34
N ILE A 37 -16.32 -43.59 23.96
CA ILE A 37 -15.98 -42.41 24.76
C ILE A 37 -17.30 -41.75 25.21
N PRO A 38 -17.55 -41.56 26.52
CA PRO A 38 -18.78 -40.95 26.99
C PRO A 38 -18.89 -39.55 26.38
N ARG A 39 -19.83 -39.39 25.44
CA ARG A 39 -20.05 -38.12 24.75
C ARG A 39 -20.62 -37.15 25.78
N LYS A 40 -19.80 -36.19 26.24
CA LYS A 40 -20.29 -35.04 27.02
C LYS A 40 -21.35 -34.34 26.15
N SER A 41 -22.63 -34.56 26.46
CA SER A 41 -23.78 -34.12 25.66
C SER A 41 -24.05 -32.62 25.75
N LYS A 42 -23.27 -31.89 26.54
CA LYS A 42 -23.51 -30.48 26.79
C LYS A 42 -22.71 -29.65 25.78
N TRP A 43 -23.44 -29.10 24.82
CA TRP A 43 -23.00 -27.96 24.02
C TRP A 43 -22.78 -26.75 24.95
N ILE A 44 -21.59 -26.68 25.56
CA ILE A 44 -21.21 -25.67 26.55
C ILE A 44 -20.95 -24.32 25.86
N ASN A 45 -20.22 -24.32 24.74
CA ASN A 45 -19.85 -23.10 24.03
C ASN A 45 -20.87 -22.77 22.92
N LYS A 46 -21.90 -21.98 23.25
CA LYS A 46 -22.94 -21.57 22.29
C LYS A 46 -22.49 -20.35 21.47
N GLN A 47 -21.51 -20.53 20.60
CA GLN A 47 -21.12 -19.51 19.64
C GLN A 47 -22.01 -19.53 18.41
N ARG A 48 -22.41 -18.34 17.95
CA ARG A 48 -23.16 -18.10 16.73
C ARG A 48 -22.56 -16.91 16.03
N VAL A 49 -22.28 -17.06 14.74
CA VAL A 49 -21.63 -16.03 13.92
C VAL A 49 -22.63 -15.55 12.87
N LEU A 50 -22.88 -14.25 12.82
CA LEU A 50 -23.65 -13.64 11.74
C LEU A 50 -22.72 -13.39 10.54
N VAL A 51 -23.00 -13.99 9.39
CA VAL A 51 -22.20 -13.80 8.17
C VAL A 51 -23.05 -13.15 7.10
N PHE A 52 -22.80 -11.87 6.82
CA PHE A 52 -23.60 -11.08 5.89
C PHE A 52 -22.78 -10.01 5.19
N ALA A 53 -23.41 -9.31 4.26
CA ALA A 53 -22.75 -8.35 3.41
C ALA A 53 -23.58 -7.08 3.25
N ALA A 54 -22.88 -5.96 3.05
CA ALA A 54 -23.51 -4.72 2.62
C ALA A 54 -23.97 -4.81 1.16
N ARG A 55 -24.89 -3.94 0.75
CA ARG A 55 -25.23 -3.77 -0.67
C ARG A 55 -23.98 -3.43 -1.49
N GLY A 56 -23.97 -3.77 -2.79
CA GLY A 56 -22.88 -3.39 -3.71
C GLY A 56 -21.61 -4.25 -3.67
N ILE A 57 -21.67 -5.45 -3.10
CA ILE A 57 -20.64 -6.50 -3.27
C ILE A 57 -20.58 -7.05 -4.69
N SER A 58 -19.40 -7.51 -5.11
CA SER A 58 -19.17 -8.13 -6.42
C SER A 58 -19.75 -9.55 -6.51
N PHE A 59 -19.71 -10.14 -7.71
CA PHE A 59 -20.06 -11.54 -7.91
C PHE A 59 -19.12 -12.48 -7.14
N ARG A 60 -17.81 -12.26 -7.23
CA ARG A 60 -16.79 -13.04 -6.53
C ARG A 60 -16.99 -13.01 -5.01
N ASP A 61 -17.23 -11.83 -4.46
CA ASP A 61 -17.43 -11.63 -3.02
C ASP A 61 -18.67 -12.38 -2.51
N ARG A 62 -19.71 -12.53 -3.35
CA ARG A 62 -20.89 -13.35 -3.00
C ARG A 62 -20.55 -14.83 -2.89
N HIS A 63 -19.67 -15.32 -3.76
CA HIS A 63 -19.19 -16.70 -3.68
C HIS A 63 -18.31 -16.89 -2.45
N LEU A 64 -17.39 -15.97 -2.15
CA LEU A 64 -16.61 -15.99 -0.92
C LEU A 64 -17.50 -16.03 0.34
N MET A 65 -18.56 -15.21 0.37
CA MET A 65 -19.53 -15.21 1.48
C MET A 65 -20.23 -16.57 1.64
N LYS A 66 -20.61 -17.21 0.53
CA LYS A 66 -21.22 -18.55 0.54
C LYS A 66 -20.23 -19.60 1.01
N ASP A 67 -18.98 -19.53 0.56
CA ASP A 67 -17.90 -20.44 0.95
C ASP A 67 -17.68 -20.36 2.48
N LEU A 68 -17.56 -19.14 3.03
CA LEU A 68 -17.45 -18.92 4.48
C LEU A 68 -18.63 -19.50 5.28
N ARG A 69 -19.87 -19.36 4.77
CA ARG A 69 -21.05 -19.96 5.42
C ARG A 69 -21.04 -21.49 5.38
N ASN A 70 -20.47 -22.09 4.34
CA ASN A 70 -20.41 -23.55 4.19
C ASN A 70 -19.39 -24.19 5.15
N PHE A 71 -18.28 -23.51 5.45
CA PHE A 71 -17.30 -24.01 6.42
C PHE A 71 -17.77 -23.86 7.87
N MET A 72 -18.57 -22.82 8.18
CA MET A 72 -19.00 -22.53 9.55
C MET A 72 -20.46 -22.98 9.79
N PRO A 73 -20.73 -24.12 10.46
CA PRO A 73 -22.08 -24.58 10.77
C PRO A 73 -22.86 -23.70 11.73
N HIS A 74 -22.14 -22.97 12.59
CA HIS A 74 -22.70 -21.99 13.52
C HIS A 74 -22.93 -20.62 12.86
N SER A 75 -22.73 -20.51 11.54
CA SER A 75 -23.04 -19.31 10.80
C SER A 75 -24.56 -19.14 10.59
N ARG A 76 -25.02 -17.89 10.67
CA ARG A 76 -26.37 -17.47 10.33
C ARG A 76 -26.30 -16.48 9.19
N ASP A 77 -27.22 -16.64 8.24
CA ASP A 77 -27.41 -15.73 7.14
C ASP A 77 -28.31 -14.56 7.52
N GLU A 78 -28.09 -13.42 6.90
CA GLU A 78 -28.92 -12.23 7.00
C GLU A 78 -29.11 -11.61 5.63
N ASN A 79 -30.17 -10.81 5.52
CA ASN A 79 -30.37 -9.91 4.39
C ASN A 79 -29.20 -8.92 4.25
N LYS A 80 -29.04 -8.37 3.05
CA LYS A 80 -27.94 -7.43 2.80
C LYS A 80 -28.18 -6.11 3.52
N PHE A 81 -27.20 -5.68 4.28
CA PHE A 81 -27.24 -4.44 5.05
C PHE A 81 -27.18 -3.21 4.13
N ASP A 82 -27.94 -2.16 4.48
CA ASP A 82 -27.94 -0.94 3.69
C ASP A 82 -26.73 -0.06 4.01
N LYS A 83 -26.16 0.59 2.99
CA LYS A 83 -24.96 1.43 3.21
C LYS A 83 -25.25 2.74 3.94
N LYS A 84 -26.50 3.17 3.96
CA LYS A 84 -26.92 4.43 4.60
C LYS A 84 -27.04 4.30 6.11
N GLU A 85 -27.27 3.09 6.60
CA GLU A 85 -27.40 2.82 8.02
C GLU A 85 -26.04 2.85 8.71
N LYS A 86 -26.05 3.27 9.99
CA LYS A 86 -24.86 3.29 10.82
C LYS A 86 -24.45 1.84 11.13
N LEU A 87 -23.15 1.57 11.16
CA LEU A 87 -22.64 0.22 11.48
C LEU A 87 -23.06 -0.29 12.87
N PHE A 88 -23.48 0.60 13.77
CA PHE A 88 -24.04 0.23 15.07
C PHE A 88 -25.32 -0.60 14.97
N ALA A 89 -26.13 -0.41 13.92
CA ALA A 89 -27.35 -1.19 13.68
C ALA A 89 -27.06 -2.69 13.47
N VAL A 90 -25.82 -3.05 13.13
CA VAL A 90 -25.40 -4.46 13.05
C VAL A 90 -25.49 -5.15 14.42
N ASN A 91 -25.26 -4.42 15.51
CA ASN A 91 -25.36 -4.98 16.87
C ASN A 91 -26.81 -5.39 17.18
N GLU A 92 -27.78 -4.56 16.80
CA GLU A 92 -29.22 -4.86 16.96
C GLU A 92 -29.62 -6.09 16.14
N VAL A 93 -29.17 -6.19 14.89
CA VAL A 93 -29.42 -7.35 14.04
C VAL A 93 -28.81 -8.63 14.65
N CYS A 94 -27.62 -8.53 15.23
CA CYS A 94 -26.99 -9.64 15.92
C CYS A 94 -27.76 -10.05 17.17
N GLU A 95 -28.29 -9.08 17.93
CA GLU A 95 -29.13 -9.34 19.11
C GLU A 95 -30.43 -10.04 18.74
N MET A 96 -31.13 -9.57 17.70
CA MET A 96 -32.35 -10.18 17.16
C MET A 96 -32.16 -11.64 16.71
N LYS A 97 -30.94 -11.98 16.23
CA LYS A 97 -30.58 -13.35 15.82
C LYS A 97 -29.80 -14.13 16.87
N ASN A 98 -29.62 -13.57 18.06
CA ASN A 98 -28.82 -14.13 19.16
C ASN A 98 -27.42 -14.57 18.68
N CYS A 99 -26.74 -13.72 17.92
CA CYS A 99 -25.40 -13.93 17.41
C CYS A 99 -24.38 -13.19 18.29
N ASN A 100 -23.36 -13.92 18.75
CA ASN A 100 -22.33 -13.38 19.62
C ASN A 100 -21.20 -12.72 18.80
N LYS A 101 -21.10 -13.05 17.52
CA LYS A 101 -20.02 -12.66 16.62
C LYS A 101 -20.60 -12.24 15.28
N ALA A 102 -19.91 -11.34 14.59
CA ALA A 102 -20.33 -10.85 13.28
C ALA A 102 -19.16 -10.78 12.30
N VAL A 103 -19.45 -11.17 11.06
CA VAL A 103 -18.61 -11.04 9.88
C VAL A 103 -19.40 -10.23 8.85
N LEU A 104 -18.99 -8.99 8.63
CA LEU A 104 -19.61 -8.09 7.66
C LEU A 104 -18.67 -7.84 6.48
N LEU A 105 -19.16 -8.15 5.28
CA LEU A 105 -18.48 -7.87 4.01
C LEU A 105 -18.99 -6.56 3.40
N GLU A 106 -18.15 -5.53 3.39
CA GLU A 106 -18.44 -4.19 2.84
C GLU A 106 -17.78 -4.03 1.46
N GLY A 107 -18.58 -4.12 0.39
CA GLY A 107 -18.12 -3.88 -0.98
C GLY A 107 -18.13 -2.40 -1.36
N ARG A 108 -16.98 -1.85 -1.78
CA ARG A 108 -16.85 -0.48 -2.32
C ARG A 108 -16.56 -0.52 -3.81
N LEU A 109 -17.27 0.34 -4.57
CA LEU A 109 -17.12 0.47 -6.03
C LEU A 109 -17.19 -0.86 -6.81
N LYS A 110 -17.80 -1.91 -6.23
CA LYS A 110 -17.82 -3.29 -6.75
C LYS A 110 -16.43 -3.87 -7.09
N ARG A 111 -15.37 -3.31 -6.50
CA ARG A 111 -13.97 -3.69 -6.77
C ARG A 111 -13.19 -3.97 -5.51
N ASP A 112 -13.36 -3.12 -4.49
CA ASP A 112 -12.63 -3.21 -3.24
C ASP A 112 -13.53 -3.86 -2.18
N LEU A 113 -13.02 -4.89 -1.50
CA LEU A 113 -13.75 -5.60 -0.46
C LEU A 113 -13.12 -5.32 0.90
N TYR A 114 -13.93 -4.85 1.84
CA TYR A 114 -13.54 -4.73 3.23
C TYR A 114 -14.28 -5.78 4.04
N MET A 115 -13.60 -6.36 5.02
CA MET A 115 -14.20 -7.30 5.95
C MET A 115 -14.08 -6.76 7.36
N TRP A 116 -15.18 -6.79 8.09
CA TRP A 116 -15.25 -6.49 9.49
C TRP A 116 -15.46 -7.78 10.27
N LEU A 117 -14.62 -7.99 11.27
CA LEU A 117 -14.75 -9.07 12.23
C LEU A 117 -15.02 -8.44 13.60
N ALA A 118 -16.11 -8.81 14.25
CA ALA A 118 -16.50 -8.19 15.52
C ALA A 118 -17.04 -9.20 16.51
N ASN A 119 -16.75 -8.94 17.79
CA ASN A 119 -17.43 -9.54 18.92
C ASN A 119 -18.55 -8.61 19.40
N VAL A 120 -19.78 -9.13 19.47
CA VAL A 120 -21.00 -8.36 19.75
C VAL A 120 -21.53 -8.78 21.13
N PRO A 121 -21.99 -7.84 22.01
CA PRO A 121 -22.07 -6.38 21.84
C PRO A 121 -20.82 -5.62 22.32
N SER A 122 -19.97 -6.26 23.12
CA SER A 122 -18.89 -5.58 23.86
C SER A 122 -17.70 -5.13 23.01
N GLY A 123 -17.52 -5.62 21.78
CA GLY A 123 -16.25 -5.52 21.05
C GLY A 123 -15.24 -6.59 21.48
N PRO A 124 -14.01 -6.63 20.93
CA PRO A 124 -13.42 -5.71 19.95
C PRO A 124 -13.91 -5.94 18.51
N SER A 125 -13.59 -5.00 17.62
CA SER A 125 -13.80 -5.17 16.18
C SER A 125 -12.55 -4.84 15.38
N ALA A 126 -12.32 -5.58 14.30
CA ALA A 126 -11.17 -5.40 13.42
C ALA A 126 -11.65 -5.22 11.98
N LYS A 127 -11.09 -4.22 11.31
CA LYS A 127 -11.36 -3.92 9.91
C LYS A 127 -10.18 -4.37 9.05
N PHE A 128 -10.48 -5.13 8.01
CA PHE A 128 -9.51 -5.63 7.04
C PHE A 128 -9.87 -5.17 5.64
N LEU A 129 -8.85 -4.95 4.82
CA LEU A 129 -8.98 -4.98 3.37
C LEU A 129 -8.72 -6.41 2.92
N VAL A 130 -9.64 -6.97 2.14
CA VAL A 130 -9.49 -8.32 1.58
C VAL A 130 -8.88 -8.19 0.19
N GLU A 131 -7.73 -8.81 0.01
CA GLU A 131 -6.97 -8.86 -1.25
C GLU A 131 -6.84 -10.30 -1.74
N ASN A 132 -6.49 -10.48 -3.02
CA ASN A 132 -6.21 -11.78 -3.65
C ASN A 132 -7.26 -12.87 -3.37
N ILE A 133 -8.53 -12.54 -3.59
CA ILE A 133 -9.66 -13.45 -3.40
C ILE A 133 -9.69 -14.47 -4.54
N TYR A 134 -9.60 -15.75 -4.17
CA TYR A 134 -9.88 -16.89 -5.03
C TYR A 134 -10.92 -17.76 -4.34
N THR A 135 -12.09 -17.88 -4.95
CA THR A 135 -13.20 -18.68 -4.40
C THR A 135 -12.97 -20.16 -4.64
N THR A 136 -13.66 -21.03 -3.89
CA THR A 136 -13.53 -22.48 -4.07
C THR A 136 -13.94 -22.92 -5.48
N ALA A 137 -14.93 -22.25 -6.08
CA ALA A 137 -15.40 -22.56 -7.43
C ALA A 137 -14.44 -22.10 -8.55
N GLU A 138 -13.63 -21.07 -8.31
CA GLU A 138 -12.65 -20.58 -9.29
C GLU A 138 -11.36 -21.41 -9.30
N MET A 139 -11.03 -22.03 -8.16
CA MET A 139 -9.84 -22.85 -8.03
C MET A 139 -10.08 -24.28 -8.49
N LYS A 140 -9.28 -24.73 -9.46
CA LYS A 140 -9.23 -26.13 -9.91
C LYS A 140 -8.29 -26.96 -9.03
N LEU A 141 -8.51 -26.91 -7.72
CA LEU A 141 -7.75 -27.72 -6.77
C LEU A 141 -8.42 -29.08 -6.59
N THR A 142 -7.65 -30.04 -6.12
CA THR A 142 -8.07 -31.44 -5.96
C THR A 142 -8.70 -31.72 -4.61
N GLY A 143 -8.51 -30.84 -3.61
CA GLY A 143 -9.04 -31.03 -2.26
C GLY A 143 -10.55 -30.78 -2.18
N ASN A 144 -11.22 -31.59 -1.36
CA ASN A 144 -12.62 -31.40 -0.96
C ASN A 144 -12.73 -31.50 0.56
N CYS A 145 -13.80 -30.98 1.17
CA CYS A 145 -14.06 -31.27 2.57
C CYS A 145 -15.56 -31.42 2.86
N LEU A 146 -15.87 -32.19 3.89
CA LEU A 146 -17.19 -32.31 4.46
C LEU A 146 -17.68 -30.93 4.89
N ARG A 147 -18.83 -30.55 4.33
CA ARG A 147 -19.55 -29.35 4.76
C ARG A 147 -19.87 -29.46 6.25
N HIS A 148 -19.68 -28.37 6.99
CA HIS A 148 -19.95 -28.31 8.42
C HIS A 148 -19.06 -29.22 9.30
N SER A 149 -17.93 -29.70 8.80
CA SER A 149 -16.91 -30.34 9.65
C SER A 149 -16.24 -29.32 10.56
N ARG A 150 -15.61 -29.80 11.63
CA ARG A 150 -14.90 -28.94 12.59
C ARG A 150 -13.47 -28.72 12.09
N PRO A 151 -13.07 -27.49 11.74
CA PRO A 151 -11.71 -27.22 11.28
C PRO A 151 -10.71 -27.26 12.42
N LEU A 152 -9.49 -27.68 12.11
CA LEU A 152 -8.32 -27.31 12.92
C LEU A 152 -7.87 -25.91 12.52
N LEU A 153 -7.56 -25.06 13.49
CA LEU A 153 -7.02 -23.73 13.22
C LEU A 153 -5.51 -23.77 13.45
N SER A 154 -4.74 -23.55 12.39
CA SER A 154 -3.28 -23.45 12.43
C SER A 154 -2.88 -21.98 12.35
N PHE A 155 -2.13 -21.51 13.34
CA PHE A 155 -1.61 -20.14 13.39
C PHE A 155 -0.09 -20.15 13.35
N ASN A 156 0.47 -19.26 12.56
CA ASN A 156 1.92 -19.00 12.59
C ASN A 156 2.34 -18.44 13.98
N PRO A 157 3.49 -18.87 14.54
CA PRO A 157 4.05 -18.30 15.78
C PRO A 157 4.19 -16.78 15.79
N THR A 158 4.32 -16.12 14.63
CA THR A 158 4.34 -14.65 14.51
C THR A 158 3.10 -13.98 15.13
N PHE A 159 1.97 -14.68 15.26
CA PHE A 159 0.80 -14.10 15.92
C PHE A 159 1.03 -13.81 17.43
N ASP A 160 2.00 -14.47 18.05
CA ASP A 160 2.29 -14.34 19.49
C ASP A 160 3.39 -13.30 19.79
N THR A 161 3.97 -12.66 18.77
CA THR A 161 5.02 -11.65 18.97
C THR A 161 4.41 -10.29 19.35
N GLU A 162 3.48 -9.77 18.54
CA GLU A 162 2.91 -8.43 18.73
C GLU A 162 1.50 -8.46 19.34
N PRO A 163 1.15 -7.48 20.21
CA PRO A 163 -0.11 -7.51 20.93
C PRO A 163 -1.35 -7.39 20.02
N HIS A 164 -1.23 -6.63 18.93
CA HIS A 164 -2.34 -6.49 17.99
C HIS A 164 -2.60 -7.81 17.25
N TYR A 165 -1.57 -8.58 16.90
CA TYR A 165 -1.75 -9.90 16.32
C TYR A 165 -2.32 -10.91 17.32
N LYS A 166 -1.99 -10.84 18.61
CA LYS A 166 -2.64 -11.65 19.65
C LYS A 166 -4.14 -11.41 19.71
N ILE A 167 -4.56 -10.14 19.68
CA ILE A 167 -5.99 -9.78 19.64
C ILE A 167 -6.65 -10.33 18.37
N LEU A 168 -5.99 -10.19 17.22
CA LEU A 168 -6.51 -10.74 15.96
C LEU A 168 -6.61 -12.26 15.98
N LYS A 169 -5.61 -12.96 16.52
CA LYS A 169 -5.61 -14.41 16.72
C LYS A 169 -6.83 -14.83 17.53
N GLU A 170 -7.11 -14.18 18.65
CA GLU A 170 -8.29 -14.50 19.47
C GLU A 170 -9.62 -14.24 18.77
N ILE A 171 -9.75 -13.12 18.05
CA ILE A 171 -10.96 -12.85 17.25
C ILE A 171 -11.16 -13.94 16.19
N LEU A 172 -10.09 -14.34 15.50
CA LEU A 172 -10.14 -15.37 14.47
C LEU A 172 -10.48 -16.75 15.04
N ILE A 173 -9.90 -17.12 16.19
CA ILE A 173 -10.22 -18.36 16.91
C ILE A 173 -11.71 -18.42 17.22
N GLN A 174 -12.28 -17.34 17.77
CA GLN A 174 -13.68 -17.33 18.18
C GLN A 174 -14.67 -17.27 17.00
N ILE A 175 -14.27 -16.77 15.83
CA ILE A 175 -15.14 -16.69 14.64
C ILE A 175 -15.08 -17.99 13.85
N PHE A 176 -13.88 -18.44 13.50
CA PHE A 176 -13.67 -19.62 12.65
C PHE A 176 -13.70 -20.94 13.44
N GLY A 177 -13.54 -20.89 14.76
CA GLY A 177 -13.67 -22.05 15.63
C GLY A 177 -15.12 -22.55 15.70
N VAL A 178 -15.33 -23.82 15.37
CA VAL A 178 -16.64 -24.46 15.46
C VAL A 178 -16.82 -25.05 16.87
N PRO A 179 -17.87 -24.67 17.62
CA PRO A 179 -18.08 -25.18 18.96
C PRO A 179 -18.34 -26.69 18.96
N ASN A 180 -17.79 -27.38 19.97
CA ASN A 180 -17.97 -28.82 20.11
C ASN A 180 -19.44 -29.17 20.39
N GLY A 181 -19.97 -30.18 19.71
CA GLY A 181 -21.35 -30.63 19.86
C GLY A 181 -22.39 -29.68 19.24
N HIS A 182 -22.01 -28.83 18.28
CA HIS A 182 -22.99 -28.03 17.55
C HIS A 182 -23.96 -28.95 16.77
N PRO A 183 -25.28 -28.70 16.78
CA PRO A 183 -26.25 -29.62 16.17
C PRO A 183 -26.01 -29.93 14.68
N LYS A 184 -25.41 -28.98 13.95
CA LYS A 184 -25.06 -29.15 12.53
C LYS A 184 -23.62 -29.60 12.28
N SER A 185 -22.76 -29.64 13.31
CA SER A 185 -21.36 -30.00 13.10
C SER A 185 -21.20 -31.51 12.91
N GLN A 186 -20.42 -31.89 11.91
CA GLN A 186 -20.02 -33.28 11.75
C GLN A 186 -18.96 -33.67 12.81
N PRO A 187 -18.92 -34.93 13.24
CA PRO A 187 -17.99 -35.38 14.28
C PRO A 187 -16.54 -35.44 13.79
N PHE A 188 -16.32 -35.61 12.49
CA PHE A 188 -14.99 -35.77 11.90
C PHE A 188 -14.28 -34.45 11.66
N ILE A 189 -12.96 -34.49 11.78
CA ILE A 189 -12.03 -33.41 11.46
C ILE A 189 -11.45 -33.73 10.09
N ASP A 190 -11.79 -32.93 9.09
CA ASP A 190 -11.47 -33.22 7.69
C ASP A 190 -10.56 -32.15 7.06
N HIS A 191 -10.51 -30.96 7.65
CA HIS A 191 -9.76 -29.84 7.09
C HIS A 191 -9.11 -28.95 8.14
N VAL A 192 -8.11 -28.20 7.68
CA VAL A 192 -7.28 -27.26 8.45
C VAL A 192 -7.38 -25.88 7.82
N LEU A 193 -7.75 -24.89 8.63
CA LEU A 193 -7.67 -23.48 8.28
C LEU A 193 -6.35 -22.92 8.78
N THR A 194 -5.50 -22.47 7.86
CA THR A 194 -4.18 -21.95 8.16
C THR A 194 -4.16 -20.43 8.00
N PHE A 195 -3.68 -19.76 9.05
CA PHE A 195 -3.42 -18.33 9.08
C PHE A 195 -1.92 -18.08 9.17
N SER A 196 -1.35 -17.49 8.12
CA SER A 196 0.07 -17.17 8.05
C SER A 196 0.27 -15.67 7.90
N ILE A 197 1.13 -15.08 8.73
CA ILE A 197 1.52 -13.68 8.57
C ILE A 197 2.70 -13.61 7.61
N PHE A 198 2.56 -12.83 6.55
CA PHE A 198 3.63 -12.51 5.60
C PHE A 198 3.43 -11.10 5.08
N ASP A 199 4.47 -10.26 5.16
CA ASP A 199 4.45 -8.84 4.75
C ASP A 199 3.31 -8.06 5.44
N ASP A 200 3.22 -8.17 6.77
CA ASP A 200 2.19 -7.60 7.66
C ASP A 200 0.74 -7.94 7.28
N ARG A 201 0.55 -8.93 6.40
CA ARG A 201 -0.75 -9.39 5.92
C ARG A 201 -1.00 -10.82 6.37
N ILE A 202 -2.26 -11.12 6.66
CA ILE A 202 -2.69 -12.45 7.10
C ILE A 202 -3.20 -13.22 5.88
N TRP A 203 -2.51 -14.28 5.52
CA TRP A 203 -2.88 -15.20 4.46
C TRP A 203 -3.80 -16.27 5.02
N PHE A 204 -4.98 -16.42 4.41
CA PHE A 204 -5.92 -17.49 4.72
C PHE A 204 -5.84 -18.59 3.67
N ARG A 205 -5.69 -19.82 4.14
CA ARG A 205 -5.71 -21.03 3.30
C ARG A 205 -6.49 -22.14 3.98
N ASN A 206 -7.08 -23.00 3.16
CA ASN A 206 -7.86 -24.15 3.61
C ASN A 206 -7.32 -25.43 2.96
N TYR A 207 -6.99 -26.41 3.79
CA TYR A 207 -6.40 -27.69 3.39
C TYR A 207 -7.23 -28.86 3.88
N GLN A 208 -7.49 -29.83 3.01
CA GLN A 208 -8.01 -31.15 3.35
C GLN A 208 -6.91 -32.01 3.97
N ILE A 209 -7.27 -32.82 4.95
CA ILE A 209 -6.43 -33.89 5.49
C ILE A 209 -6.72 -35.16 4.68
N LEU A 210 -5.74 -35.67 3.92
CA LEU A 210 -5.95 -36.82 3.02
C LEU A 210 -5.70 -38.15 3.72
N SER A 211 -4.67 -38.19 4.56
CA SER A 211 -4.17 -39.41 5.17
C SER A 211 -3.72 -39.11 6.59
N GLU A 212 -3.72 -40.14 7.44
CA GLU A 212 -3.24 -40.04 8.83
C GLU A 212 -1.77 -39.64 8.90
N ASP A 213 -1.00 -39.88 7.82
CA ASP A 213 0.39 -39.46 7.64
C ASP A 213 0.59 -37.93 7.54
N GLY A 214 -0.50 -37.14 7.54
CA GLY A 214 -0.44 -35.68 7.50
C GLY A 214 -0.31 -35.07 6.11
N ALA A 215 -0.58 -35.84 5.06
CA ALA A 215 -0.67 -35.32 3.70
C ALA A 215 -1.85 -34.33 3.56
N LEU A 216 -1.58 -33.14 3.02
CA LEU A 216 -2.56 -32.07 2.86
C LEU A 216 -2.78 -31.73 1.38
N ALA A 217 -4.03 -31.62 0.95
CA ALA A 217 -4.38 -31.04 -0.35
C ALA A 217 -5.16 -29.76 -0.16
N GLU A 218 -4.92 -28.77 -1.01
CA GLU A 218 -5.58 -27.49 -0.88
C GLU A 218 -7.00 -27.53 -1.46
N ILE A 219 -7.96 -26.87 -0.79
CA ILE A 219 -9.37 -26.81 -1.21
C ILE A 219 -9.72 -25.40 -1.68
N GLY A 220 -9.45 -24.42 -0.83
CA GLY A 220 -9.94 -23.04 -0.97
C GLY A 220 -11.06 -22.69 0.01
N PRO A 221 -11.44 -21.40 0.10
CA PRO A 221 -10.96 -20.25 -0.67
C PRO A 221 -9.58 -19.75 -0.21
N ARG A 222 -8.91 -18.98 -1.06
CA ARG A 222 -7.71 -18.22 -0.70
C ARG A 222 -8.05 -16.74 -0.65
N PHE A 223 -7.58 -16.05 0.37
CA PHE A 223 -7.61 -14.60 0.40
C PHE A 223 -6.56 -14.09 1.38
N VAL A 224 -6.23 -12.82 1.23
CA VAL A 224 -5.26 -12.13 2.08
C VAL A 224 -6.01 -11.02 2.82
N LEU A 225 -5.81 -10.95 4.12
CA LEU A 225 -6.35 -9.91 4.99
C LEU A 225 -5.25 -8.92 5.33
N ASN A 226 -5.43 -7.70 4.86
CA ASN A 226 -4.58 -6.58 5.21
C ASN A 226 -5.26 -5.81 6.37
N PRO A 227 -4.72 -5.88 7.61
CA PRO A 227 -5.35 -5.25 8.77
C PRO A 227 -5.27 -3.71 8.64
N ILE A 228 -6.39 -3.03 8.86
CA ILE A 228 -6.50 -1.56 8.73
C ILE A 228 -6.49 -0.91 10.11
N LYS A 229 -7.51 -1.24 10.91
CA LYS A 229 -7.72 -0.67 12.25
C LYS A 229 -8.39 -1.70 13.15
N ILE A 230 -8.06 -1.64 14.43
CA ILE A 230 -8.71 -2.38 15.51
C ILE A 230 -9.41 -1.36 16.41
N PHE A 231 -10.66 -1.64 16.75
CA PHE A 231 -11.50 -0.82 17.61
C PHE A 231 -11.82 -1.56 18.90
N ALA A 232 -11.95 -0.79 19.98
CA ALA A 232 -12.31 -1.33 21.29
C ALA A 232 -13.74 -1.87 21.34
N GLY A 233 -14.68 -1.20 20.66
CA GLY A 233 -16.09 -1.58 20.64
C GLY A 233 -16.49 -2.41 19.42
N SER A 234 -17.72 -2.89 19.42
CA SER A 234 -18.34 -3.56 18.27
C SER A 234 -18.75 -2.55 17.21
N PHE A 235 -18.13 -2.61 16.02
CA PHE A 235 -18.38 -1.72 14.88
C PHE A 235 -18.23 -0.21 15.19
N GLY A 236 -17.43 0.12 16.20
CA GLY A 236 -17.22 1.49 16.67
C GLY A 236 -16.33 1.54 17.92
N GLY A 237 -16.30 2.71 18.57
CA GLY A 237 -15.46 2.96 19.74
C GLY A 237 -14.06 3.48 19.40
N ALA A 238 -13.23 3.63 20.43
CA ALA A 238 -11.87 4.13 20.28
C ALA A 238 -11.01 3.18 19.43
N THR A 239 -10.17 3.74 18.57
CA THR A 239 -9.18 2.97 17.79
C THR A 239 -8.04 2.56 18.72
N LEU A 240 -7.88 1.25 18.92
CA LEU A 240 -6.81 0.67 19.73
C LEU A 240 -5.50 0.62 18.95
N TRP A 241 -5.59 0.33 17.65
CA TRP A 241 -4.44 0.19 16.77
C TRP A 241 -4.81 0.55 15.34
N GLU A 242 -3.89 1.19 14.63
CA GLU A 242 -4.00 1.54 13.22
C GLU A 242 -2.73 1.11 12.50
N ASN A 243 -2.89 0.48 11.34
CA ASN A 243 -1.76 0.01 10.55
C ASN A 243 -1.10 1.20 9.82
N PRO A 244 0.17 1.54 10.12
CA PRO A 244 0.89 2.61 9.43
C PRO A 244 1.21 2.27 7.96
N ASN A 245 1.35 0.98 7.64
CA ASN A 245 1.71 0.49 6.31
C ASN A 245 0.49 0.39 5.37
N TYR A 246 -0.72 0.55 5.90
CA TYR A 246 -1.95 0.43 5.13
C TYR A 246 -2.17 1.63 4.22
N VAL A 247 -2.26 1.36 2.91
CA VAL A 247 -2.68 2.34 1.90
C VAL A 247 -4.00 1.90 1.30
N SER A 248 -5.02 2.77 1.35
CA SER A 248 -6.30 2.44 0.74
C SER A 248 -6.19 2.28 -0.79
N PRO A 249 -6.92 1.33 -1.42
CA PRO A 249 -6.93 1.17 -2.88
C PRO A 249 -7.37 2.43 -3.63
N GLY A 250 -8.21 3.26 -3.02
CA GLY A 250 -8.58 4.58 -3.54
C GLY A 250 -7.39 5.54 -3.59
N ALA A 251 -6.61 5.62 -2.50
CA ALA A 251 -5.40 6.44 -2.43
C ALA A 251 -4.32 5.94 -3.40
N HIS A 252 -4.11 4.62 -3.47
CA HIS A 252 -3.17 4.02 -4.41
C HIS A 252 -3.50 4.37 -5.88
N ARG A 253 -4.77 4.24 -6.28
CA ARG A 253 -5.22 4.66 -7.62
C ARG A 253 -5.04 6.16 -7.87
N LYS A 254 -5.33 6.99 -6.86
CA LYS A 254 -5.11 8.44 -6.96
C LYS A 254 -3.63 8.77 -7.17
N LEU A 255 -2.72 8.07 -6.48
CA LEU A 255 -1.27 8.23 -6.66
C LEU A 255 -0.84 7.87 -8.08
N LEU A 256 -1.30 6.73 -8.61
CA LEU A 256 -1.02 6.31 -9.99
C LEU A 256 -1.53 7.32 -11.02
N ASN A 257 -2.77 7.81 -10.84
CA ASN A 257 -3.36 8.81 -11.72
C ASN A 257 -2.61 10.15 -11.64
N SER A 258 -2.17 10.56 -10.44
CA SER A 258 -1.37 11.78 -10.25
C SER A 258 0.01 11.66 -10.89
N ALA A 259 0.66 10.49 -10.81
CA ALA A 259 1.92 10.23 -11.48
C ALA A 259 1.76 10.27 -13.01
N ALA A 260 0.69 9.68 -13.54
CA ALA A 260 0.36 9.76 -14.97
C ALA A 260 0.09 11.20 -15.42
N ALA A 261 -0.66 11.98 -14.64
CA ALA A 261 -0.90 13.39 -14.91
C ALA A 261 0.39 14.23 -14.86
N SER A 262 1.31 13.92 -13.94
CA SER A 262 2.61 14.59 -13.84
C SER A 262 3.45 14.38 -15.08
N LYS A 263 3.45 13.19 -15.69
CA LYS A 263 4.15 12.94 -16.97
C LYS A 263 3.62 13.82 -18.10
N TYR A 264 2.31 14.01 -18.18
CA TYR A 264 1.70 14.92 -19.14
C TYR A 264 2.14 16.37 -18.88
N MET A 265 2.10 16.81 -17.62
CA MET A 265 2.58 18.15 -17.23
C MET A 265 4.05 18.34 -17.59
N SER A 266 4.92 17.36 -17.31
CA SER A 266 6.34 17.40 -17.67
C SER A 266 6.55 17.57 -19.17
N ARG A 267 5.76 16.89 -20.01
CA ARG A 267 5.83 17.04 -21.47
C ARG A 267 5.40 18.43 -21.93
N VAL A 268 4.31 18.96 -21.36
CA VAL A 268 3.85 20.31 -21.67
C VAL A 268 4.89 21.34 -21.23
N THR A 269 5.46 21.21 -20.03
CA THR A 269 6.52 22.10 -19.54
C THR A 269 7.78 22.02 -20.39
N GLN A 270 8.15 20.83 -20.86
CA GLN A 270 9.31 20.64 -21.73
C GLN A 270 9.07 21.27 -23.10
N LYS A 271 7.86 21.14 -23.67
CA LYS A 271 7.49 21.81 -24.92
C LYS A 271 7.56 23.33 -24.77
N THR A 272 7.03 23.88 -23.68
CA THR A 272 7.13 25.33 -23.42
C THR A 272 8.57 25.78 -23.19
N HIS A 273 9.41 24.96 -22.55
CA HIS A 273 10.83 25.26 -22.36
C HIS A 273 11.55 25.28 -23.70
N ASN A 274 11.32 24.29 -24.56
CA ASN A 274 11.88 24.24 -25.90
C ASN A 274 11.43 25.41 -26.77
N GLU A 275 10.17 25.86 -26.66
CA GLU A 275 9.66 27.04 -27.37
C GLU A 275 10.31 28.34 -26.89
N VAL A 276 10.60 28.44 -25.59
CA VAL A 276 11.30 29.61 -25.00
C VAL A 276 12.79 29.59 -25.32
N ASP A 277 13.43 28.42 -25.27
CA ASP A 277 14.85 28.25 -25.59
C ASP A 277 15.13 28.31 -27.08
N ARG A 278 14.11 28.15 -27.93
CA ARG A 278 14.26 28.22 -29.38
C ARG A 278 14.76 29.63 -29.73
N PRO A 279 15.99 29.76 -30.25
CA PRO A 279 16.51 31.08 -30.58
C PRO A 279 15.72 31.65 -31.77
N GLU A 280 15.35 32.93 -31.70
CA GLU A 280 14.60 33.61 -32.78
C GLU A 280 15.42 33.72 -34.07
N LYS A 281 16.73 33.87 -33.93
CA LYS A 281 17.69 33.76 -35.02
C LYS A 281 18.42 32.43 -34.85
N THR A 282 18.47 31.62 -35.91
CA THR A 282 19.41 30.50 -35.97
C THR A 282 20.86 31.02 -35.91
N TYR A 283 21.84 30.12 -35.94
CA TYR A 283 23.24 30.50 -36.19
C TYR A 283 23.30 31.60 -37.26
N ALA A 284 24.15 32.61 -37.06
CA ALA A 284 24.42 33.59 -38.10
C ALA A 284 24.78 32.80 -39.37
N LEU A 285 23.96 32.93 -40.42
CA LEU A 285 24.37 32.46 -41.75
C LEU A 285 25.73 33.11 -42.03
N ASN A 286 26.64 32.36 -42.66
CA ASN A 286 27.89 32.97 -43.08
C ASN A 286 27.54 34.14 -44.01
N GLU A 287 28.27 35.26 -43.92
CA GLU A 287 28.03 36.44 -44.77
C GLU A 287 28.14 36.11 -46.27
N LEU A 288 28.70 34.95 -46.61
CA LEU A 288 28.89 34.43 -47.96
C LEU A 288 27.79 33.44 -48.41
N ASP A 289 26.83 33.09 -47.56
CA ASP A 289 25.76 32.13 -47.93
C ASP A 289 24.80 32.70 -48.99
N ASP A 290 24.67 34.03 -49.07
CA ASP A 290 23.85 34.71 -50.09
C ASP A 290 24.56 34.80 -51.47
N ILE A 291 25.82 34.37 -51.60
CA ILE A 291 26.58 34.42 -52.87
C ILE A 291 25.96 33.54 -53.95
N PHE A 292 25.29 32.46 -53.56
CA PHE A 292 24.69 31.51 -54.49
C PHE A 292 23.19 31.74 -54.70
N ALA A 293 22.61 32.80 -54.12
CA ALA A 293 21.17 33.08 -54.17
C ALA A 293 20.74 33.91 -55.40
N GLY A 294 21.67 34.26 -56.30
CA GLY A 294 21.41 35.03 -57.53
C GLY A 294 22.11 34.48 -58.77
N ASP A 295 21.88 35.11 -59.93
CA ASP A 295 22.55 34.74 -61.18
C ASP A 295 24.05 35.01 -61.09
N ALA A 296 24.87 33.98 -61.31
CA ALA A 296 26.32 34.01 -61.10
C ALA A 296 27.06 35.04 -61.99
N PHE A 297 26.42 35.49 -63.07
CA PHE A 297 26.99 36.45 -64.01
C PHE A 297 26.88 37.90 -63.52
N GLU A 298 25.76 38.29 -62.93
CA GLU A 298 25.55 39.67 -62.43
C GLU A 298 26.41 39.94 -61.20
N THR A 299 26.50 38.95 -60.30
CA THR A 299 27.38 38.99 -59.12
C THR A 299 28.86 39.06 -59.51
N ALA A 300 29.29 38.36 -60.56
CA ALA A 300 30.65 38.45 -61.07
C ALA A 300 30.96 39.85 -61.66
N GLN A 301 30.02 40.46 -62.37
CA GLN A 301 30.17 41.81 -62.92
C GLN A 301 30.27 42.87 -61.81
N GLU A 302 29.43 42.79 -60.78
CA GLU A 302 29.48 43.70 -59.63
C GLU A 302 30.81 43.62 -58.84
N ILE A 303 31.41 42.43 -58.75
CA ILE A 303 32.71 42.24 -58.08
C ILE A 303 33.82 42.93 -58.87
N VAL A 304 33.82 42.80 -60.20
CA VAL A 304 34.79 43.47 -61.08
C VAL A 304 34.63 44.99 -61.03
N GLU A 305 33.40 45.49 -60.97
CA GLU A 305 33.14 46.92 -60.80
C GLU A 305 33.58 47.47 -59.44
N LYS A 306 33.42 46.70 -58.36
CA LYS A 306 33.90 47.10 -57.03
C LYS A 306 35.42 47.10 -56.96
N GLN A 307 36.08 46.08 -57.53
CA GLN A 307 37.54 46.01 -57.61
C GLN A 307 38.13 47.18 -58.40
N SER A 308 37.55 47.52 -59.56
CA SER A 308 37.99 48.67 -60.35
C SER A 308 37.73 50.01 -59.65
N LYS A 309 36.66 50.15 -58.86
CA LYS A 309 36.42 51.35 -58.02
C LYS A 309 37.43 51.47 -56.88
N GLU A 310 37.77 50.38 -56.21
CA GLU A 310 38.78 50.36 -55.15
C GLU A 310 40.20 50.63 -55.68
N GLU A 311 40.54 50.11 -56.86
CA GLU A 311 41.81 50.41 -57.55
C GLU A 311 41.90 51.88 -57.96
N ASN A 312 40.81 52.47 -58.48
CA ASN A 312 40.77 53.89 -58.83
C ASN A 312 40.86 54.80 -57.60
N GLU A 313 40.19 54.46 -56.50
CA GLU A 313 40.35 55.20 -55.24
C GLU A 313 41.75 55.06 -54.61
N ALA A 314 42.42 53.92 -54.81
CA ALA A 314 43.80 53.72 -54.37
C ALA A 314 44.79 54.56 -55.20
N LEU A 315 44.59 54.65 -56.52
CA LEU A 315 45.36 55.48 -57.44
C LEU A 315 45.18 56.99 -57.15
N ASP A 316 43.96 57.43 -56.80
CA ASP A 316 43.68 58.82 -56.42
C ASP A 316 44.28 59.23 -55.07
N LYS A 317 44.48 58.27 -54.15
CA LYS A 317 45.15 58.51 -52.85
C LYS A 317 46.68 58.55 -52.97
N GLU A 318 47.27 57.90 -53.98
CA GLU A 318 48.71 57.92 -54.24
C GLU A 318 49.17 59.24 -54.91
N SER A 319 48.31 59.91 -55.68
CA SER A 319 48.63 61.16 -56.38
C SER A 319 48.67 62.42 -55.49
N ARG A 320 48.28 62.33 -54.21
CA ARG A 320 48.10 63.50 -53.31
C ARG A 320 49.03 63.58 -52.08
N GLN A 321 50.15 62.84 -52.01
CA GLN A 321 51.04 62.91 -50.84
C GLN A 321 52.35 63.74 -51.06
N PRO A 322 52.64 64.76 -50.20
CA PRO A 322 53.97 65.40 -50.10
C PRO A 322 54.94 64.58 -49.21
N PRO A 323 56.28 64.83 -49.25
CA PRO A 323 57.28 63.86 -48.81
C PRO A 323 57.44 63.71 -47.29
N LYS A 324 57.73 62.47 -46.88
CA LYS A 324 57.79 61.94 -45.50
C LYS A 324 59.00 62.45 -44.70
N LYS A 325 58.78 62.90 -43.44
CA LYS A 325 59.81 62.95 -42.38
C LYS A 325 59.66 61.77 -41.42
N LYS A 326 60.79 61.12 -41.10
CA LYS A 326 60.91 59.89 -40.28
C LYS A 326 60.85 60.20 -38.77
N ALA A 327 60.12 59.41 -37.97
CA ALA A 327 60.43 59.13 -36.56
C ALA A 327 59.78 57.81 -36.07
N LYS A 328 60.34 57.25 -35.00
CA LYS A 328 60.43 55.82 -34.64
C LYS A 328 59.23 55.23 -33.84
N LYS A 329 59.15 53.89 -33.91
CA LYS A 329 58.32 52.90 -33.17
C LYS A 329 58.39 53.10 -31.62
N VAL A 330 57.41 52.71 -30.77
CA VAL A 330 57.06 51.32 -30.39
C VAL A 330 55.79 51.27 -29.47
N LYS A 331 54.88 50.34 -29.83
CA LYS A 331 53.93 49.43 -29.10
C LYS A 331 52.94 49.90 -28.00
N LYS A 332 51.66 49.49 -28.20
CA LYS A 332 50.59 49.31 -27.19
C LYS A 332 50.18 47.81 -27.10
N PRO A 333 49.60 47.33 -25.98
CA PRO A 333 49.55 45.91 -25.61
C PRO A 333 48.36 45.12 -26.17
N LYS A 334 48.54 43.79 -26.24
CA LYS A 334 47.56 42.75 -26.61
C LYS A 334 46.69 42.37 -25.40
N ILE A 335 45.41 42.07 -25.66
CA ILE A 335 44.52 41.34 -24.74
C ILE A 335 44.05 40.10 -25.52
N ASP A 336 44.46 38.93 -25.04
CA ASP A 336 44.13 37.64 -25.64
C ASP A 336 42.79 37.12 -25.07
N LYS A 337 41.92 36.64 -25.97
CA LYS A 337 40.79 35.75 -25.66
C LYS A 337 40.99 34.49 -26.47
N GLU A 338 41.28 33.38 -25.80
CA GLU A 338 41.11 32.05 -26.37
C GLU A 338 40.13 31.24 -25.53
N ILE A 339 39.15 30.71 -26.24
CA ILE A 339 38.32 29.57 -25.86
C ILE A 339 39.10 28.33 -26.31
N SER A 340 39.19 27.29 -25.49
CA SER A 340 39.29 25.94 -26.05
C SER A 340 38.51 24.93 -25.21
N VAL A 341 37.71 24.20 -25.96
CA VAL A 341 36.88 23.06 -25.61
C VAL A 341 37.76 21.82 -25.74
N SER A 342 37.61 20.82 -24.87
CA SER A 342 38.08 19.47 -25.19
C SER A 342 37.12 18.42 -24.68
N ALA A 343 36.57 17.67 -25.62
CA ALA A 343 35.79 16.46 -25.41
C ALA A 343 36.70 15.23 -25.61
N VAL A 344 36.53 14.24 -24.72
CA VAL A 344 36.68 12.78 -24.87
C VAL A 344 38.05 12.17 -25.23
N SER A 345 38.55 11.31 -24.32
CA SER A 345 39.19 10.04 -24.71
C SER A 345 38.92 8.94 -23.66
N ASN A 346 38.69 7.72 -24.17
CA ASN A 346 38.42 6.49 -23.42
C ASN A 346 39.74 5.77 -23.09
N GLY A 347 39.86 5.16 -21.90
CA GLY A 347 40.95 4.22 -21.59
C GLY A 347 41.05 3.76 -20.13
N LYS A 348 40.55 2.55 -19.85
CA LYS A 348 40.84 1.56 -18.78
C LYS A 348 41.48 1.98 -17.42
N SER A 349 40.80 1.56 -16.34
CA SER A 349 41.21 1.43 -14.90
C SER A 349 42.36 0.41 -14.67
N PRO A 350 42.92 0.18 -13.44
CA PRO A 350 42.51 0.61 -12.07
C PRO A 350 43.67 1.03 -11.10
N ASN A 351 43.33 1.78 -10.02
CA ASN A 351 43.61 1.45 -8.61
C ASN A 351 43.60 2.67 -7.67
N GLY A 352 42.89 2.53 -6.54
CA GLY A 352 43.45 2.84 -5.22
C GLY A 352 43.20 4.21 -4.59
N LYS A 353 42.45 4.15 -3.47
CA LYS A 353 42.46 5.04 -2.28
C LYS A 353 41.55 6.28 -2.29
N SER A 354 40.50 6.16 -1.48
CA SER A 354 39.73 7.25 -0.85
C SER A 354 40.52 7.89 0.31
N PRO A 355 40.18 9.13 0.71
CA PRO A 355 39.55 9.27 2.02
C PRO A 355 38.49 10.39 2.17
N LYS A 356 37.43 10.02 2.92
CA LYS A 356 36.61 10.74 3.92
C LYS A 356 36.61 12.28 3.96
N GLY A 357 35.39 12.87 4.05
CA GLY A 357 35.21 14.18 4.70
C GLY A 357 33.85 14.89 4.58
N LYS A 358 32.90 14.54 5.46
CA LYS A 358 31.87 15.39 6.11
C LYS A 358 30.98 16.35 5.27
N SER A 359 29.68 16.04 5.25
CA SER A 359 28.58 16.96 4.90
C SER A 359 27.89 17.54 6.15
N PRO A 360 27.48 18.83 6.13
CA PRO A 360 26.44 19.33 7.02
C PRO A 360 25.14 19.74 6.27
N LYS A 361 24.04 19.18 6.76
CA LYS A 361 22.64 19.67 6.86
C LYS A 361 22.15 20.74 5.87
N VAL A 362 21.18 20.36 5.04
CA VAL A 362 20.27 21.27 4.31
C VAL A 362 18.98 21.45 5.11
N THR A 363 18.75 22.67 5.59
CA THR A 363 17.43 23.16 6.05
C THR A 363 16.71 23.86 4.90
N GLY A 364 15.43 23.53 4.72
CA GLY A 364 14.62 23.97 3.58
C GLY A 364 14.28 25.46 3.54
N LYS A 365 14.16 25.98 2.32
CA LYS A 365 13.39 27.18 1.96
C LYS A 365 13.26 27.28 0.42
N GLN A 366 12.44 26.43 -0.18
CA GLN A 366 11.96 26.62 -1.56
C GLN A 366 10.44 26.46 -1.63
N GLY A 367 9.72 27.47 -1.13
CA GLY A 367 8.25 27.51 -1.19
C GLY A 367 7.65 28.86 -1.56
N LYS A 368 8.46 29.93 -1.70
CA LYS A 368 7.96 31.30 -1.92
C LYS A 368 8.07 31.84 -3.36
N LYS A 369 8.84 31.20 -4.25
CA LYS A 369 9.06 31.74 -5.62
C LYS A 369 7.92 31.45 -6.62
N ILE A 370 7.05 30.47 -6.36
CA ILE A 370 6.03 30.03 -7.34
C ILE A 370 4.80 30.96 -7.37
N LYS A 371 4.48 31.67 -6.28
CA LYS A 371 3.29 32.55 -6.23
C LYS A 371 3.47 33.85 -7.02
N ASN A 372 4.69 34.38 -7.14
CA ASN A 372 4.92 35.65 -7.82
C ASN A 372 4.81 35.56 -9.35
N HIS A 373 5.12 34.41 -9.96
CA HIS A 373 5.01 34.23 -11.41
C HIS A 373 3.56 34.20 -11.91
N LYS A 374 2.62 33.65 -11.12
CA LYS A 374 1.19 33.64 -11.50
C LYS A 374 0.58 35.04 -11.52
N VAL A 375 0.97 35.91 -10.59
CA VAL A 375 0.43 37.29 -10.52
C VAL A 375 0.97 38.15 -11.66
N ALA A 376 2.25 37.97 -12.04
CA ALA A 376 2.86 38.67 -13.17
C ALA A 376 2.22 38.28 -14.52
N ALA A 377 1.92 36.98 -14.73
CA ALA A 377 1.30 36.49 -15.96
C ALA A 377 -0.13 37.02 -16.16
N ILE A 378 -0.89 37.22 -15.08
CA ILE A 378 -2.26 37.78 -15.15
C ILE A 378 -2.23 39.27 -15.49
N LYS A 379 -1.28 40.03 -14.95
CA LYS A 379 -1.10 41.46 -15.29
C LYS A 379 -0.72 41.65 -16.76
N LEU A 380 0.15 40.79 -17.30
CA LEU A 380 0.57 40.85 -18.70
C LEU A 380 -0.57 40.54 -19.68
N LYS A 381 -1.44 39.57 -19.34
CA LYS A 381 -2.63 39.25 -20.15
C LYS A 381 -3.65 40.38 -20.17
N LYS A 382 -3.89 41.05 -19.02
CA LYS A 382 -4.76 42.24 -18.97
C LYS A 382 -4.21 43.41 -19.77
N ALA A 383 -2.89 43.63 -19.75
CA ALA A 383 -2.25 44.68 -20.53
C ALA A 383 -2.37 44.43 -22.04
N LYS A 384 -2.13 43.20 -22.50
CA LYS A 384 -2.29 42.84 -23.93
C LYS A 384 -3.74 42.94 -24.42
N ALA A 385 -4.71 42.56 -23.58
CA ALA A 385 -6.13 42.71 -23.92
C ALA A 385 -6.55 44.19 -24.05
N LYS A 386 -6.03 45.05 -23.18
CA LYS A 386 -6.32 46.49 -23.20
C LYS A 386 -5.67 47.20 -24.39
N ALA A 387 -4.47 46.78 -24.78
CA ALA A 387 -3.80 47.29 -25.98
C ALA A 387 -4.53 46.88 -27.28
N LYS A 388 -5.06 45.65 -27.33
CA LYS A 388 -5.80 45.15 -28.50
C LYS A 388 -7.17 45.81 -28.67
N ALA A 389 -7.80 46.23 -27.58
CA ALA A 389 -9.05 46.99 -27.59
C ALA A 389 -8.89 48.49 -27.90
N ALA A 390 -7.66 49.01 -27.92
CA ALA A 390 -7.37 50.39 -28.29
C ALA A 390 -6.93 50.54 -29.77
N GLN A 391 -6.77 49.41 -30.48
CA GLN A 391 -6.39 49.34 -31.89
C GLN A 391 -7.55 48.93 -32.81
N ALA A 392 -8.73 48.66 -32.24
CA ALA A 392 -10.00 48.48 -32.92
C ALA A 392 -10.91 49.62 -32.48
#